data_AF-A0A3B0AFK4-F1
#
_entry.id   AF-A0A3B0AFK4-F1
#
_cell.length_a   1.000
_cell.length_b   1.000
_cell.length_c   1.000
_cell.angle_alpha   90.00
_cell.angle_beta   90.00
_cell.angle_gamma   90.00
#
_symmetry.space_group_name_H-M   'P 1'
#
loop_
_entity.id
_entity.type
_entity.pdbx_description
1 polymer ?
#
loop_
_entity_poly.entity_id
_entity_poly.type
_entity_poly.pdbx_seq_one_letter_code
_entity_poly.pdbx_strand_id
1 'polypeptide(L)'
;MATAMQRDLGLTADQVRARVARDEKGSRTDAALRTSLGNAYAGGWLTGDRLVVAVTDRAAADRVRAAGAQPAVVTRSAADLDRVKSALDRHAAQAPADAVPGWYVDVATNTVVVLARGDARAARSFVRASRVDAAAVRVVASTEVPRTLYDVRGGDAYYMGGRCSVGFPVTGGFVTAGHCGTVGTATQGYNQVAQGTFRGSSFPGNDYAWVQTNSNWTPQPWVNNYSGGNVTVAGSTEAAVGAAICRSGSTTGWHCGTIQAKNQTVNYPQGTVTGLTRTNVCAEPGDSGGSWLSGQQAQGVTSGGSGNCTSGGTTYFQPVNEILSVYGLTLRTSGGGGEPPPTGCTGYEATYTGSVSAGQSVYQPNGSYYYSSVSGTHRGCLDGPTGVDFDLYLQKWNGASWVDVAGSYGAGPDESLSYNGTAGYYRFEVHAYSGSGSYSLGITNP
;
A
#
# COMPACT_ATOMS: atom_id res chain seq x y z
N MET A 1 6.88 -1.04 -16.18
CA MET A 1 7.70 -2.28 -16.20
C MET A 1 9.18 -1.99 -16.10
N ALA A 2 9.79 -1.27 -17.07
CA ALA A 2 11.23 -1.01 -17.07
C ALA A 2 11.76 -0.39 -15.76
N THR A 3 11.13 0.68 -15.26
CA THR A 3 11.50 1.32 -13.98
C THR A 3 11.46 0.35 -12.80
N ALA A 4 10.46 -0.54 -12.74
CA ALA A 4 10.36 -1.54 -11.70
C ALA A 4 11.49 -2.57 -11.81
N MET A 5 11.79 -3.06 -13.02
CA MET A 5 12.92 -3.98 -13.25
C MET A 5 14.27 -3.35 -12.90
N GLN A 6 14.47 -2.06 -13.18
CA GLN A 6 15.70 -1.35 -12.79
C GLN A 6 15.86 -1.30 -11.27
N ARG A 7 14.79 -0.89 -10.56
CA ARG A 7 14.78 -0.81 -9.09
C ARG A 7 14.93 -2.18 -8.44
N ASP A 8 14.14 -3.16 -8.88
CA ASP A 8 13.97 -4.44 -8.18
C ASP A 8 15.09 -5.44 -8.51
N LEU A 9 15.66 -5.36 -9.72
CA LEU A 9 16.74 -6.26 -10.16
C LEU A 9 18.12 -5.58 -10.19
N GLY A 10 18.22 -4.30 -9.81
CA GLY A 10 19.48 -3.55 -9.81
C GLY A 10 20.07 -3.36 -11.21
N LEU A 11 19.23 -3.22 -12.23
CA LEU A 11 19.65 -3.13 -13.63
C LEU A 11 19.61 -1.69 -14.13
N THR A 12 20.52 -1.33 -15.03
CA THR A 12 20.42 -0.13 -15.86
C THR A 12 19.32 -0.30 -16.91
N ALA A 13 18.84 0.81 -17.49
CA ALA A 13 17.85 0.77 -18.56
C ALA A 13 18.30 -0.11 -19.76
N ASP A 14 19.58 -0.06 -20.10
CA ASP A 14 20.18 -0.85 -21.19
C ASP A 14 20.23 -2.34 -20.84
N GLN A 15 20.60 -2.67 -19.60
CA GLN A 15 20.57 -4.03 -19.10
C GLN A 15 19.15 -4.61 -19.04
N VAL A 16 18.13 -3.81 -18.70
CA VAL A 16 16.73 -4.24 -18.75
C VAL A 16 16.32 -4.60 -20.17
N ARG A 17 16.59 -3.74 -21.16
CA ARG A 17 16.27 -4.03 -22.57
C ARG A 17 16.96 -5.30 -23.05
N ALA A 18 18.25 -5.44 -22.74
CA ALA A 18 19.03 -6.61 -23.12
C ALA A 18 18.54 -7.88 -22.40
N ARG A 19 18.15 -7.79 -21.13
CA ARG A 19 17.60 -8.92 -20.35
C ARG A 19 16.28 -9.41 -20.93
N VAL A 20 15.32 -8.52 -21.19
CA VAL A 20 14.02 -8.88 -21.76
C VAL A 20 14.18 -9.58 -23.11
N ALA A 21 14.99 -9.02 -24.01
CA ALA A 21 15.23 -9.63 -25.33
C ALA A 21 15.88 -11.03 -25.23
N ARG A 22 16.81 -11.22 -24.28
CA ARG A 22 17.43 -12.53 -24.03
C ARG A 22 16.43 -13.54 -23.44
N ASP A 23 15.64 -13.12 -22.46
CA ASP A 23 14.65 -13.98 -21.81
C ASP A 23 13.60 -14.45 -22.82
N GLU A 24 13.09 -13.55 -23.66
CA GLU A 24 12.15 -13.90 -24.74
C GLU A 24 12.75 -14.86 -25.78
N LYS A 25 14.01 -14.65 -26.18
CA LYS A 25 14.70 -15.57 -27.10
C LYS A 25 14.87 -16.94 -26.45
N GLY A 26 15.36 -16.97 -25.22
CA GLY A 26 15.57 -18.20 -24.46
C GLY A 26 14.27 -18.97 -24.25
N SER A 27 13.19 -18.33 -23.80
CA SER A 27 11.89 -18.98 -23.62
C SER A 27 11.32 -19.56 -24.92
N ARG A 28 11.50 -18.90 -26.07
CA ARG A 28 11.11 -19.47 -27.37
C ARG A 28 11.94 -20.69 -27.76
N THR A 29 13.26 -20.62 -27.56
CA THR A 29 14.16 -21.76 -27.80
C THR A 29 13.81 -22.94 -26.90
N ASP A 30 13.53 -22.69 -25.61
CA ASP A 30 13.13 -23.73 -24.66
C ASP A 30 11.82 -24.42 -25.09
N ALA A 31 10.80 -23.65 -25.46
CA ALA A 31 9.54 -24.21 -25.95
C ALA A 31 9.73 -25.11 -27.18
N ALA A 32 10.58 -24.70 -28.14
CA ALA A 32 10.89 -25.51 -29.32
C ALA A 32 11.69 -26.78 -28.98
N LEU A 33 12.64 -26.69 -28.04
CA LEU A 33 13.41 -27.83 -27.56
C LEU A 33 12.54 -28.81 -26.77
N ARG A 34 11.62 -28.33 -25.92
CA ARG A 34 10.67 -29.18 -25.19
C ARG A 34 9.86 -30.07 -26.13
N THR A 35 9.36 -29.52 -27.25
CA THR A 35 8.62 -30.30 -28.24
C THR A 35 9.52 -31.27 -29.01
N SER A 36 10.67 -30.81 -29.49
CA SER A 36 11.54 -31.59 -30.38
C SER A 36 12.35 -32.69 -29.67
N LEU A 37 12.64 -32.52 -28.38
CA LEU A 37 13.38 -33.51 -27.58
C LEU A 37 12.45 -34.56 -26.96
N GLY A 38 11.15 -34.29 -26.84
CA GLY A 38 10.15 -35.24 -26.34
C GLY A 38 10.54 -35.83 -24.98
N ASN A 39 10.58 -37.16 -24.89
CA ASN A 39 10.90 -37.88 -23.65
C ASN A 39 12.33 -37.63 -23.12
N ALA A 40 13.25 -37.15 -23.97
CA ALA A 40 14.60 -36.81 -23.54
C ALA A 40 14.67 -35.45 -22.81
N TYR A 41 13.63 -34.62 -22.90
CA TYR A 41 13.60 -33.31 -22.24
C TYR A 41 13.46 -33.44 -20.72
N ALA A 42 14.30 -32.71 -19.98
CA ALA A 42 14.34 -32.72 -18.52
C ALA A 42 14.15 -31.34 -17.86
N GLY A 43 13.75 -30.33 -18.63
CA GLY A 43 13.48 -28.97 -18.15
C GLY A 43 14.50 -27.95 -18.63
N GLY A 44 14.08 -26.69 -18.75
CA GLY A 44 14.93 -25.57 -19.13
C GLY A 44 14.82 -24.40 -18.16
N TRP A 45 15.91 -23.68 -17.98
CA TRP A 45 15.97 -22.50 -17.12
C TRP A 45 16.93 -21.46 -17.69
N LEU A 46 16.63 -20.19 -17.43
CA LEU A 46 17.48 -19.07 -17.80
C LEU A 46 18.48 -18.79 -16.68
N THR A 47 19.75 -18.69 -17.02
CA THR A 47 20.78 -18.08 -16.17
C THR A 47 20.87 -16.58 -16.47
N GLY A 48 21.75 -15.86 -15.77
CA GLY A 48 22.01 -14.43 -16.06
C GLY A 48 22.44 -14.17 -17.52
N ASP A 49 23.07 -15.18 -18.13
CA ASP A 49 23.80 -15.09 -19.39
C ASP A 49 23.22 -15.94 -20.54
N ARG A 50 22.50 -17.05 -20.29
CA ARG A 50 22.00 -17.95 -21.35
C ARG A 50 20.86 -18.88 -20.92
N LEU A 51 20.27 -19.61 -21.87
CA LEU A 51 19.36 -20.72 -21.59
C LEU A 51 20.15 -22.01 -21.33
N VAL A 52 19.82 -22.73 -20.27
CA VAL A 52 20.25 -24.11 -20.02
C VAL A 52 19.06 -25.05 -20.23
N VAL A 53 19.26 -26.16 -20.95
CA VAL A 53 18.25 -27.20 -21.15
C VAL A 53 18.80 -28.54 -20.70
N ALA A 54 18.15 -29.14 -19.71
CA ALA A 54 18.45 -30.47 -19.23
C ALA A 54 17.89 -31.54 -20.16
N VAL A 55 18.68 -32.59 -20.40
CA VAL A 55 18.30 -33.76 -21.18
C VAL A 55 18.76 -35.06 -20.50
N THR A 56 18.04 -36.15 -20.70
CA THR A 56 18.43 -37.47 -20.17
C THR A 56 19.37 -38.26 -21.09
N ASP A 57 19.46 -37.85 -22.36
CA ASP A 57 20.29 -38.49 -23.39
C ASP A 57 21.44 -37.56 -23.82
N ARG A 58 22.66 -38.11 -23.89
CA ARG A 58 23.82 -37.37 -24.38
C ARG A 58 23.69 -36.99 -25.86
N ALA A 59 23.04 -37.80 -26.69
CA ALA A 59 22.83 -37.46 -28.11
C ALA A 59 21.81 -36.32 -28.29
N ALA A 60 20.92 -36.11 -27.31
CA ALA A 60 20.01 -34.97 -27.28
C ALA A 60 20.73 -33.64 -26.95
N ALA A 61 21.89 -33.69 -26.29
CA ALA A 61 22.67 -32.51 -25.94
C ALA A 61 23.16 -31.72 -27.17
N ASP A 62 23.44 -32.41 -28.28
CA ASP A 62 23.90 -31.75 -29.52
C ASP A 62 22.80 -30.91 -30.17
N ARG A 63 21.54 -31.37 -30.09
CA ARG A 63 20.38 -30.60 -30.55
C ARG A 63 20.18 -29.34 -29.71
N VAL A 64 20.40 -29.42 -28.40
CA VAL A 64 20.36 -28.26 -27.50
C VAL A 64 21.44 -27.24 -27.87
N ARG A 65 22.69 -27.69 -28.12
CA ARG A 65 23.78 -26.81 -28.57
C ARG A 65 23.48 -26.16 -29.92
N ALA A 66 22.96 -26.92 -30.87
CA ALA A 66 22.60 -26.42 -32.20
C ALA A 66 21.51 -25.34 -32.13
N ALA A 67 20.62 -25.41 -31.15
CA ALA A 67 19.60 -24.39 -30.88
C ALA A 67 20.14 -23.15 -30.12
N GLY A 68 21.43 -23.11 -29.81
CA GLY A 68 22.08 -21.99 -29.12
C GLY A 68 21.89 -21.99 -27.60
N ALA A 69 21.57 -23.15 -27.00
CA ALA A 69 21.41 -23.33 -25.56
C ALA A 69 22.50 -24.22 -24.97
N GLN A 70 22.68 -24.14 -23.65
CA GLN A 70 23.64 -24.99 -22.94
C GLN A 70 22.97 -26.29 -22.49
N PRO A 71 23.47 -27.48 -22.90
CA PRO A 71 22.91 -28.73 -22.41
C PRO A 71 23.38 -29.05 -20.98
N ALA A 72 22.50 -29.64 -20.19
CA ALA A 72 22.84 -30.33 -18.94
C ALA A 72 22.36 -31.78 -19.01
N VAL A 73 23.25 -32.76 -18.87
CA VAL A 73 22.83 -34.17 -18.91
C VAL A 73 22.45 -34.61 -17.49
N VAL A 74 21.22 -35.08 -17.32
CA VAL A 74 20.62 -35.41 -16.01
C VAL A 74 19.98 -36.80 -16.03
N THR A 75 19.52 -37.29 -14.87
CA THR A 75 19.02 -38.67 -14.75
C THR A 75 17.52 -38.78 -15.03
N ARG A 76 16.71 -37.82 -14.58
CA ARG A 76 15.25 -37.86 -14.67
C ARG A 76 14.75 -36.95 -15.78
N SER A 77 13.81 -37.44 -16.58
CA SER A 77 13.10 -36.61 -17.55
C SER A 77 12.11 -35.67 -16.85
N ALA A 78 11.60 -34.67 -17.57
CA ALA A 78 10.56 -33.78 -17.05
C ALA A 78 9.30 -34.58 -16.72
N ALA A 79 8.96 -35.57 -17.55
CA ALA A 79 7.84 -36.47 -17.30
C ALA A 79 8.02 -37.30 -16.01
N ASP A 80 9.24 -37.69 -15.65
CA ASP A 80 9.50 -38.41 -14.40
C ASP A 80 9.29 -37.51 -13.18
N LEU A 81 9.79 -36.27 -13.24
CA LEU A 81 9.61 -35.27 -12.18
C LEU A 81 8.14 -34.87 -12.01
N ASP A 82 7.41 -34.71 -13.11
CA ASP A 82 5.98 -34.39 -13.09
C ASP A 82 5.14 -35.53 -12.47
N ARG A 83 5.53 -36.80 -12.69
CA ARG A 83 4.87 -37.94 -12.01
C ARG A 83 5.08 -37.91 -10.50
N VAL A 84 6.29 -37.58 -10.05
CA VAL A 84 6.59 -37.42 -8.61
C VAL A 84 5.79 -36.26 -8.02
N LYS A 85 5.80 -35.08 -8.65
CA LYS A 85 5.01 -33.92 -8.18
C LYS A 85 3.51 -34.24 -8.14
N SER A 86 2.98 -34.86 -9.19
CA SER A 86 1.56 -35.23 -9.27
C SER A 86 1.14 -36.21 -8.18
N ALA A 87 2.06 -37.07 -7.72
CA ALA A 87 1.81 -37.96 -6.60
C ALA A 87 1.76 -37.23 -5.25
N LEU A 88 2.61 -36.21 -5.04
CA LEU A 88 2.50 -35.30 -3.89
C LEU A 88 1.20 -34.49 -3.94
N ASP A 89 0.82 -33.97 -5.10
CA ASP A 89 -0.41 -33.17 -5.29
C ASP A 89 -1.66 -33.96 -4.88
N ARG A 90 -1.74 -35.26 -5.20
CA ARG A 90 -2.86 -36.14 -4.77
C ARG A 90 -2.96 -36.31 -3.26
N HIS A 91 -1.88 -36.06 -2.52
CA HIS A 91 -1.82 -36.15 -1.06
C HIS A 91 -1.83 -34.77 -0.38
N ALA A 92 -2.07 -33.68 -1.12
CA ALA A 92 -1.93 -32.31 -0.61
C ALA A 92 -2.67 -32.04 0.71
N ALA A 93 -3.87 -32.61 0.89
CA ALA A 93 -4.65 -32.47 2.12
C ALA A 93 -3.97 -33.05 3.38
N GLN A 94 -2.97 -33.90 3.23
CA GLN A 94 -2.20 -34.50 4.32
C GLN A 94 -0.95 -33.68 4.68
N ALA A 95 -0.59 -32.67 3.88
CA ALA A 95 0.53 -31.79 4.17
C ALA A 95 0.12 -30.76 5.23
N PRO A 96 0.78 -30.71 6.41
CA PRO A 96 0.50 -29.69 7.40
C PRO A 96 0.91 -28.32 6.86
N ALA A 97 -0.04 -27.43 6.58
CA ALA A 97 0.22 -26.13 5.96
C ALA A 97 1.16 -25.23 6.79
N ASP A 98 1.22 -25.46 8.10
CA ASP A 98 2.11 -24.78 9.04
C ASP A 98 3.55 -25.35 9.05
N ALA A 99 3.80 -26.49 8.42
CA ALA A 99 5.13 -27.10 8.38
C ALA A 99 5.63 -27.38 6.95
N VAL A 100 4.72 -27.44 5.97
CA VAL A 100 5.01 -27.71 4.56
C VAL A 100 4.41 -26.58 3.70
N PRO A 101 5.16 -25.48 3.48
CA PRO A 101 4.67 -24.34 2.71
C PRO A 101 4.33 -24.64 1.25
N GLY A 102 4.98 -25.64 0.66
CA GLY A 102 4.75 -26.01 -0.74
C GLY A 102 5.76 -27.03 -1.28
N TRP A 103 5.56 -27.43 -2.53
CA TRP A 103 6.46 -28.32 -3.27
C TRP A 103 6.42 -28.03 -4.77
N TYR A 104 7.53 -28.26 -5.46
CA TYR A 104 7.67 -27.94 -6.89
C TYR A 104 8.73 -28.80 -7.57
N VAL A 105 8.67 -28.88 -8.91
CA VAL A 105 9.75 -29.48 -9.72
C VAL A 105 10.88 -28.48 -9.85
N ASP A 106 12.07 -28.86 -9.37
CA ASP A 106 13.30 -28.11 -9.54
C ASP A 106 14.12 -28.73 -10.68
N VAL A 107 13.95 -28.17 -11.88
CA VAL A 107 14.63 -28.63 -13.09
C VAL A 107 16.15 -28.45 -13.03
N ALA A 108 16.64 -27.43 -12.31
CA ALA A 108 18.07 -27.13 -12.24
C ALA A 108 18.83 -28.17 -11.41
N THR A 109 18.18 -28.75 -10.40
CA THR A 109 18.75 -29.83 -9.58
C THR A 109 18.18 -31.21 -9.89
N ASN A 110 17.31 -31.32 -10.89
CA ASN A 110 16.69 -32.56 -11.36
C ASN A 110 15.96 -33.36 -10.24
N THR A 111 15.24 -32.64 -9.37
CA THR A 111 14.48 -33.20 -8.23
C THR A 111 13.14 -32.49 -8.04
N VAL A 112 12.28 -33.06 -7.20
CA VAL A 112 11.10 -32.37 -6.66
C VAL A 112 11.46 -31.85 -5.27
N VAL A 113 11.33 -30.54 -5.05
CA VAL A 113 11.59 -29.92 -3.76
C VAL A 113 10.32 -29.92 -2.92
N VAL A 114 10.43 -30.28 -1.65
CA VAL A 114 9.39 -30.08 -0.62
C VAL A 114 9.95 -29.12 0.43
N LEU A 115 9.27 -27.99 0.62
CA LEU A 115 9.68 -26.97 1.58
C LEU A 115 9.29 -27.42 3.00
N ALA A 116 10.18 -27.19 3.96
CA ALA A 116 9.97 -27.51 5.36
C ALA A 116 10.18 -26.27 6.23
N ARG A 117 9.14 -25.85 6.95
CA ARG A 117 9.19 -24.76 7.92
C ARG A 117 9.47 -25.30 9.31
N GLY A 118 10.45 -24.71 10.00
CA GLY A 118 10.95 -25.25 11.27
C GLY A 118 11.77 -26.52 11.02
N ASP A 119 11.35 -27.65 11.57
CA ASP A 119 12.06 -28.93 11.36
C ASP A 119 11.50 -29.74 10.18
N ALA A 120 12.33 -30.62 9.62
CA ALA A 120 12.01 -31.39 8.42
C ALA A 120 11.14 -32.63 8.68
N ARG A 121 10.73 -32.94 9.92
CA ARG A 121 10.04 -34.20 10.25
C ARG A 121 8.67 -34.29 9.58
N ALA A 122 7.89 -33.21 9.63
CA ALA A 122 6.56 -33.13 9.01
C ALA A 122 6.66 -33.29 7.48
N ALA A 123 7.56 -32.55 6.84
CA ALA A 123 7.82 -32.66 5.40
C ALA A 123 8.27 -34.07 4.99
N ARG A 124 9.21 -34.69 5.71
CA ARG A 124 9.63 -36.07 5.45
C ARG A 124 8.50 -37.09 5.66
N SER A 125 7.62 -36.85 6.64
CA SER A 125 6.44 -37.69 6.88
C SER A 125 5.45 -37.60 5.73
N PHE A 126 5.17 -36.39 5.25
CA PHE A 126 4.34 -36.14 4.07
C PHE A 126 4.89 -36.82 2.82
N VAL A 127 6.20 -36.71 2.57
CA VAL A 127 6.86 -37.41 1.44
C VAL A 127 6.69 -38.93 1.53
N ARG A 128 6.91 -39.53 2.71
CA ARG A 128 6.71 -40.98 2.92
C ARG A 128 5.25 -41.39 2.72
N ALA A 129 4.31 -40.62 3.27
CA ALA A 129 2.88 -40.89 3.14
C ALA A 129 2.43 -40.84 1.66
N SER A 130 3.05 -39.98 0.86
CA SER A 130 2.76 -39.83 -0.57
C SER A 130 3.31 -40.97 -1.45
N ARG A 131 4.11 -41.89 -0.89
CA ARG A 131 4.69 -43.07 -1.57
C ARG A 131 5.47 -42.75 -2.86
N VAL A 132 6.09 -41.58 -2.90
CA VAL A 132 6.99 -41.18 -4.00
C VAL A 132 8.39 -41.73 -3.81
N ASP A 133 9.17 -41.83 -4.89
CA ASP A 133 10.60 -42.15 -4.80
C ASP A 133 11.32 -41.05 -4.00
N ALA A 134 11.78 -41.39 -2.80
CA ALA A 134 12.48 -40.46 -1.93
C ALA A 134 13.79 -39.96 -2.54
N ALA A 135 14.44 -40.73 -3.43
CA ALA A 135 15.64 -40.28 -4.12
C ALA A 135 15.35 -39.17 -5.15
N ALA A 136 14.08 -38.99 -5.56
CA ALA A 136 13.64 -37.93 -6.44
C ALA A 136 13.21 -36.66 -5.69
N VAL A 137 13.14 -36.70 -4.35
CA VAL A 137 12.65 -35.60 -3.53
C VAL A 137 13.75 -35.02 -2.66
N ARG A 138 13.88 -33.69 -2.66
CA ARG A 138 14.73 -32.96 -1.72
C ARG A 138 13.86 -32.16 -0.75
N VAL A 139 14.01 -32.42 0.54
CA VAL A 139 13.39 -31.58 1.58
C VAL A 139 14.32 -30.41 1.86
N VAL A 140 13.83 -29.19 1.69
CA VAL A 140 14.61 -27.95 1.82
C VAL A 140 14.01 -27.11 2.93
N ALA A 141 14.84 -26.63 3.85
CA ALA A 141 14.40 -25.71 4.89
C ALA A 141 13.92 -24.39 4.26
N SER A 142 12.77 -23.89 4.71
CA SER A 142 12.18 -22.65 4.23
C SER A 142 11.56 -21.87 5.38
N THR A 143 11.65 -20.55 5.29
CA THR A 143 10.97 -19.60 6.19
C THR A 143 9.66 -19.08 5.57
N GLU A 144 9.24 -19.62 4.43
CA GLU A 144 8.06 -19.17 3.72
C GLU A 144 6.78 -19.43 4.50
N VAL A 145 5.90 -18.43 4.48
CA VAL A 145 4.54 -18.50 5.03
C VAL A 145 3.58 -17.95 3.99
N PRO A 146 3.24 -18.75 2.95
CA PRO A 146 2.32 -18.31 1.90
C PRO A 146 1.00 -17.88 2.51
N ARG A 147 0.53 -16.71 2.09
CA ARG A 147 -0.75 -16.15 2.49
C ARG A 147 -1.36 -15.42 1.30
N THR A 148 -2.68 -15.34 1.27
CA THR A 148 -3.35 -14.48 0.31
C THR A 148 -3.14 -13.02 0.70
N LEU A 149 -3.07 -12.15 -0.32
CA LEU A 149 -2.86 -10.72 -0.17
C LEU A 149 -4.12 -10.01 -0.69
N TYR A 150 -4.74 -9.23 0.18
CA TYR A 150 -5.90 -8.40 -0.12
C TYR A 150 -5.61 -6.98 0.33
N ASP A 151 -6.20 -5.99 -0.35
CA ASP A 151 -6.10 -4.60 0.06
C ASP A 151 -7.34 -4.19 0.85
N VAL A 152 -7.12 -3.30 1.82
CA VAL A 152 -8.20 -2.57 2.49
C VAL A 152 -8.25 -1.17 1.91
N ARG A 153 -9.40 -0.79 1.36
CA ARG A 153 -9.66 0.54 0.81
C ARG A 153 -10.89 1.12 1.48
N GLY A 154 -10.91 2.42 1.72
CA GLY A 154 -12.11 3.13 2.15
C GLY A 154 -13.25 2.94 1.14
N GLY A 155 -14.48 2.88 1.63
CA GLY A 155 -15.68 2.66 0.84
C GLY A 155 -16.03 1.19 0.55
N ASP A 156 -15.05 0.28 0.57
CA ASP A 156 -15.30 -1.14 0.31
C ASP A 156 -16.20 -1.76 1.40
N ALA A 157 -16.99 -2.77 1.02
CA ALA A 157 -17.84 -3.49 1.96
C ALA A 157 -17.01 -4.29 2.98
N TYR A 158 -17.52 -4.38 4.20
CA TYR A 158 -17.17 -5.45 5.14
C TYR A 158 -18.42 -5.96 5.86
N TYR A 159 -18.33 -7.19 6.36
CA TYR A 159 -19.44 -7.94 6.93
C TYR A 159 -19.11 -8.40 8.34
N MET A 160 -20.09 -8.35 9.24
CA MET A 160 -19.96 -8.79 10.64
C MET A 160 -21.25 -9.44 11.20
N GLY A 161 -22.18 -9.81 10.32
CA GLY A 161 -23.58 -10.13 10.66
C GLY A 161 -24.59 -9.26 9.90
N GLY A 162 -24.12 -8.14 9.34
CA GLY A 162 -24.78 -7.33 8.31
C GLY A 162 -23.74 -6.76 7.34
N ARG A 163 -24.00 -5.58 6.76
CA ARG A 163 -23.04 -4.87 5.88
C ARG A 163 -22.77 -3.46 6.40
N CYS A 164 -21.50 -3.09 6.47
CA CYS A 164 -21.03 -1.71 6.59
C CYS A 164 -19.93 -1.46 5.56
N SER A 165 -19.46 -0.22 5.50
CA SER A 165 -18.39 0.21 4.60
C SER A 165 -17.16 0.60 5.39
N VAL A 166 -15.98 0.28 4.87
CA VAL A 166 -14.70 0.70 5.44
C VAL A 166 -14.62 2.22 5.40
N GLY A 167 -14.26 2.86 6.51
CA GLY A 167 -14.05 4.30 6.58
C GLY A 167 -12.71 4.69 5.98
N PHE A 168 -11.67 4.67 6.80
CA PHE A 168 -10.31 4.95 6.32
C PHE A 168 -9.34 3.87 6.78
N PRO A 169 -8.49 3.36 5.88
CA PRO A 169 -7.39 2.50 6.28
C PRO A 169 -6.43 3.24 7.23
N VAL A 170 -6.08 2.59 8.33
CA VAL A 170 -5.08 3.04 9.31
C VAL A 170 -3.99 1.99 9.43
N THR A 171 -2.86 2.33 10.06
CA THR A 171 -1.84 1.33 10.35
C THR A 171 -2.44 0.18 11.16
N GLY A 172 -2.36 -1.03 10.61
CA GLY A 172 -2.88 -2.26 11.23
C GLY A 172 -4.39 -2.49 11.08
N GLY A 173 -5.13 -1.66 10.36
CA GLY A 173 -6.57 -1.85 10.23
C GLY A 173 -7.33 -0.76 9.47
N PHE A 174 -8.55 -0.47 9.91
CA PHE A 174 -9.36 0.63 9.40
C PHE A 174 -10.32 1.19 10.46
N VAL A 175 -10.68 2.47 10.34
CA VAL A 175 -11.76 3.09 11.12
C VAL A 175 -13.12 2.90 10.44
N THR A 176 -14.18 2.86 11.23
CA THR A 176 -15.58 2.68 10.81
C THR A 176 -16.53 3.29 11.85
N ALA A 177 -17.84 3.16 11.66
CA ALA A 177 -18.85 3.63 12.62
C ALA A 177 -19.01 2.66 13.80
N GLY A 178 -19.30 3.20 14.98
CA GLY A 178 -19.46 2.45 16.23
C GLY A 178 -20.68 1.54 16.22
N HIS A 179 -21.79 2.01 15.64
CA HIS A 179 -23.02 1.22 15.55
C HIS A 179 -22.90 -0.03 14.65
N CYS A 180 -21.83 -0.18 13.87
CA CYS A 180 -21.62 -1.34 13.01
C CYS A 180 -21.18 -2.61 13.77
N GLY A 181 -20.69 -2.48 15.01
CA GLY A 181 -20.22 -3.65 15.78
C GLY A 181 -19.60 -3.27 17.12
N THR A 182 -19.52 -4.24 18.02
CA THR A 182 -18.91 -4.07 19.36
C THR A 182 -17.51 -4.68 19.40
N VAL A 183 -16.74 -4.36 20.46
CA VAL A 183 -15.40 -4.92 20.64
C VAL A 183 -15.46 -6.45 20.66
N GLY A 184 -14.60 -7.09 19.87
CA GLY A 184 -14.55 -8.55 19.73
C GLY A 184 -15.39 -9.10 18.56
N THR A 185 -16.25 -8.30 17.92
CA THR A 185 -16.96 -8.71 16.71
C THR A 185 -15.97 -8.98 15.57
N ALA A 186 -16.03 -10.17 14.96
CA ALA A 186 -15.20 -10.53 13.80
C ALA A 186 -15.75 -9.95 12.50
N THR A 187 -14.86 -9.64 11.56
CA THR A 187 -15.23 -9.11 10.23
C THR A 187 -14.75 -10.00 9.09
N GLN A 188 -15.49 -9.97 7.99
CA GLN A 188 -15.12 -10.49 6.68
C GLN A 188 -15.07 -9.32 5.69
N GLY A 189 -14.11 -9.30 4.78
CA GLY A 189 -13.97 -8.20 3.82
C GLY A 189 -14.95 -8.30 2.66
N TYR A 190 -14.79 -7.43 1.65
CA TYR A 190 -15.65 -7.37 0.47
C TYR A 190 -15.77 -8.71 -0.30
N ASN A 191 -14.76 -9.57 -0.15
CA ASN A 191 -14.65 -10.91 -0.76
C ASN A 191 -15.13 -12.04 0.18
N GLN A 192 -15.76 -11.71 1.31
CA GLN A 192 -16.22 -12.66 2.34
C GLN A 192 -15.10 -13.51 2.96
N VAL A 193 -13.84 -13.08 2.86
CA VAL A 193 -12.73 -13.72 3.57
C VAL A 193 -12.54 -13.04 4.91
N ALA A 194 -12.18 -13.81 5.94
CA ALA A 194 -11.85 -13.30 7.26
C ALA A 194 -10.87 -12.12 7.16
N GLN A 195 -11.25 -10.98 7.75
CA GLN A 195 -10.57 -9.72 7.58
C GLN A 195 -9.98 -9.19 8.87
N GLY A 196 -10.77 -9.13 9.95
CA GLY A 196 -10.32 -8.47 11.16
C GLY A 196 -11.27 -8.65 12.34
N THR A 197 -11.05 -7.84 13.35
CA THR A 197 -11.90 -7.81 14.55
C THR A 197 -11.96 -6.41 15.11
N PHE A 198 -13.13 -5.99 15.57
CA PHE A 198 -13.31 -4.71 16.26
C PHE A 198 -12.47 -4.67 17.54
N ARG A 199 -11.63 -3.64 17.68
CA ARG A 199 -10.76 -3.42 18.85
C ARG A 199 -11.15 -2.19 19.67
N GLY A 200 -11.92 -1.29 19.08
CA GLY A 200 -12.58 -0.20 19.78
C GLY A 200 -13.94 0.07 19.12
N SER A 201 -14.94 0.38 19.93
CA SER A 201 -16.26 0.81 19.48
C SER A 201 -16.93 1.66 20.55
N SER A 202 -17.55 2.76 20.14
CA SER A 202 -18.32 3.66 21.00
C SER A 202 -19.58 4.10 20.25
N PHE A 203 -20.74 3.69 20.76
CA PHE A 203 -22.08 4.08 20.32
C PHE A 203 -23.13 3.63 21.36
N PRO A 204 -24.10 4.47 21.77
CA PRO A 204 -24.28 5.89 21.43
C PRO A 204 -23.30 6.80 22.19
N GLY A 205 -23.56 8.12 22.20
CA GLY A 205 -22.67 9.17 22.71
C GLY A 205 -21.79 9.72 21.59
N ASN A 206 -20.98 8.85 21.02
CA ASN A 206 -20.24 9.04 19.77
C ASN A 206 -20.68 7.95 18.77
N ASP A 207 -20.15 7.97 17.54
CA ASP A 207 -20.36 6.88 16.59
C ASP A 207 -19.09 6.51 15.82
N TYR A 208 -18.12 5.95 16.55
CA TYR A 208 -16.86 5.50 15.97
C TYR A 208 -16.43 4.12 16.44
N ALA A 209 -15.68 3.44 15.59
CA ALA A 209 -15.00 2.20 15.87
C ALA A 209 -13.73 2.07 15.04
N TRP A 210 -12.90 1.09 15.39
CA TRP A 210 -11.85 0.62 14.50
C TRP A 210 -11.72 -0.90 14.55
N VAL A 211 -11.33 -1.45 13.41
CA VAL A 211 -11.15 -2.87 13.17
C VAL A 211 -9.67 -3.11 12.90
N GLN A 212 -9.05 -3.96 13.71
CA GLN A 212 -7.70 -4.45 13.46
C GLN A 212 -7.78 -5.58 12.43
N THR A 213 -7.02 -5.48 11.34
CA THR A 213 -7.01 -6.49 10.28
C THR A 213 -6.00 -7.59 10.59
N ASN A 214 -6.27 -8.80 10.09
CA ASN A 214 -5.30 -9.88 10.10
C ASN A 214 -4.21 -9.64 9.03
N SER A 215 -3.18 -10.50 9.02
CA SER A 215 -2.03 -10.33 8.14
C SER A 215 -2.39 -10.31 6.65
N ASN A 216 -3.45 -10.99 6.22
CA ASN A 216 -3.80 -11.14 4.80
C ASN A 216 -4.29 -9.85 4.15
N TRP A 217 -4.63 -8.84 4.95
CA TRP A 217 -5.21 -7.59 4.51
C TRP A 217 -4.25 -6.43 4.74
N THR A 218 -3.95 -5.70 3.67
CA THR A 218 -2.99 -4.60 3.66
C THR A 218 -3.74 -3.27 3.58
N PRO A 219 -3.67 -2.42 4.62
CA PRO A 219 -4.22 -1.06 4.57
C PRO A 219 -3.56 -0.18 3.51
N GLN A 220 -4.33 0.25 2.51
CA GLN A 220 -3.88 1.13 1.43
C GLN A 220 -4.37 2.57 1.63
N PRO A 221 -3.65 3.59 1.12
CA PRO A 221 -4.03 4.99 1.30
C PRO A 221 -5.11 5.43 0.30
N TRP A 222 -6.14 4.61 0.11
CA TRP A 222 -7.10 4.71 -0.98
C TRP A 222 -8.53 4.66 -0.46
N VAL A 223 -9.41 5.38 -1.17
CA VAL A 223 -10.86 5.26 -1.08
C VAL A 223 -11.38 4.88 -2.46
N ASN A 224 -12.23 3.86 -2.54
CA ASN A 224 -12.86 3.41 -3.78
C ASN A 224 -13.76 4.53 -4.34
N ASN A 225 -13.53 4.94 -5.59
CA ASN A 225 -14.33 6.02 -6.20
C ASN A 225 -15.61 5.50 -6.89
N TYR A 226 -15.85 4.18 -6.85
CA TYR A 226 -16.96 3.49 -7.52
C TYR A 226 -17.07 3.71 -9.04
N SER A 227 -16.04 4.24 -9.68
CA SER A 227 -15.91 4.40 -11.13
C SER A 227 -14.74 3.59 -11.72
N GLY A 228 -14.28 2.57 -10.99
CA GLY A 228 -13.19 1.67 -11.40
C GLY A 228 -11.80 2.10 -10.94
N GLY A 229 -11.70 3.11 -10.07
CA GLY A 229 -10.43 3.62 -9.54
C GLY A 229 -10.48 3.94 -8.05
N ASN A 230 -9.48 4.72 -7.60
CA ASN A 230 -9.32 5.13 -6.21
C ASN A 230 -9.09 6.65 -6.13
N VAL A 231 -9.56 7.27 -5.05
CA VAL A 231 -9.07 8.57 -4.58
C VAL A 231 -7.99 8.31 -3.53
N THR A 232 -6.83 8.92 -3.70
CA THR A 232 -5.74 8.88 -2.73
C THR A 232 -6.04 9.75 -1.51
N VAL A 233 -5.70 9.25 -0.34
CA VAL A 233 -5.78 9.99 0.92
C VAL A 233 -4.41 10.61 1.20
N ALA A 234 -4.38 11.91 1.44
CA ALA A 234 -3.15 12.67 1.69
C ALA A 234 -3.03 13.13 3.15
N GLY A 235 -4.13 13.18 3.89
CA GLY A 235 -4.17 13.64 5.28
C GLY A 235 -5.60 13.73 5.80
N SER A 236 -5.80 14.47 6.89
CA SER A 236 -7.11 14.67 7.52
C SER A 236 -7.35 16.12 7.97
N THR A 237 -6.86 17.08 7.17
CA THR A 237 -7.15 18.50 7.39
C THR A 237 -8.65 18.73 7.30
N GLU A 238 -9.24 19.30 8.36
CA GLU A 238 -10.67 19.44 8.49
C GLU A 238 -11.22 20.56 7.58
N ALA A 239 -12.24 20.24 6.80
CA ALA A 239 -12.87 21.18 5.87
C ALA A 239 -13.91 22.08 6.58
N ALA A 240 -14.03 23.34 6.17
CA ALA A 240 -14.97 24.30 6.76
C ALA A 240 -16.44 24.02 6.37
N VAL A 241 -17.39 24.60 7.13
CA VAL A 241 -18.81 24.62 6.70
C VAL A 241 -18.92 25.31 5.33
N GLY A 242 -19.74 24.76 4.44
CA GLY A 242 -19.88 25.19 3.05
C GLY A 242 -18.90 24.50 2.08
N ALA A 243 -17.87 23.81 2.59
CA ALA A 243 -16.92 23.11 1.73
C ALA A 243 -17.58 21.96 0.97
N ALA A 244 -17.09 21.73 -0.26
CA ALA A 244 -17.44 20.54 -1.03
C ALA A 244 -16.94 19.28 -0.33
N ILE A 245 -17.79 18.26 -0.29
CA ILE A 245 -17.48 16.99 0.36
C ILE A 245 -18.10 15.84 -0.40
N CYS A 246 -17.38 14.74 -0.50
CA CYS A 246 -17.82 13.50 -1.12
C CYS A 246 -17.74 12.34 -0.13
N ARG A 247 -18.59 11.34 -0.32
CA ARG A 247 -18.59 10.12 0.48
C ARG A 247 -18.58 8.88 -0.39
N SER A 248 -17.99 7.83 0.15
CA SER A 248 -17.93 6.49 -0.46
C SER A 248 -18.56 5.45 0.45
N GLY A 249 -19.48 4.67 -0.09
CA GLY A 249 -20.17 3.60 0.64
C GLY A 249 -20.56 2.42 -0.25
N SER A 250 -20.64 1.24 0.35
CA SER A 250 -20.83 -0.03 -0.34
C SER A 250 -22.21 -0.27 -0.91
N THR A 251 -23.20 0.55 -0.53
CA THR A 251 -24.57 0.45 -1.03
C THR A 251 -24.77 1.35 -2.24
N THR A 252 -24.43 2.63 -2.09
CA THR A 252 -24.77 3.66 -3.09
C THR A 252 -23.56 4.23 -3.80
N GLY A 253 -22.34 3.78 -3.48
CA GLY A 253 -21.11 4.17 -4.17
C GLY A 253 -20.62 5.55 -3.78
N TRP A 254 -20.39 6.42 -4.76
CA TRP A 254 -19.76 7.74 -4.59
C TRP A 254 -20.74 8.88 -4.82
N HIS A 255 -20.94 9.74 -3.81
CA HIS A 255 -21.81 10.91 -3.92
C HIS A 255 -21.21 12.13 -3.24
N CYS A 256 -21.56 13.33 -3.71
CA CYS A 256 -21.00 14.58 -3.23
C CYS A 256 -22.07 15.63 -2.92
N GLY A 257 -21.66 16.65 -2.18
CA GLY A 257 -22.46 17.79 -1.78
C GLY A 257 -21.63 18.73 -0.91
N THR A 258 -22.22 19.23 0.17
CA THR A 258 -21.64 20.29 1.00
C THR A 258 -21.79 20.01 2.49
N ILE A 259 -20.82 20.47 3.27
CA ILE A 259 -20.92 20.53 4.73
C ILE A 259 -21.91 21.64 5.11
N GLN A 260 -22.96 21.31 5.86
CA GLN A 260 -24.00 22.26 6.25
C GLN A 260 -23.82 22.80 7.67
N ALA A 261 -23.39 21.94 8.59
CA ALA A 261 -23.17 22.32 9.99
C ALA A 261 -22.23 21.32 10.66
N LYS A 262 -21.50 21.78 11.68
CA LYS A 262 -20.65 20.96 12.55
C LYS A 262 -21.24 20.90 13.96
N ASN A 263 -20.66 20.04 14.80
CA ASN A 263 -21.04 19.86 16.21
C ASN A 263 -22.56 19.65 16.39
N GLN A 264 -23.14 18.79 15.55
CA GLN A 264 -24.55 18.46 15.57
C GLN A 264 -24.83 17.35 16.57
N THR A 265 -25.96 17.47 17.26
CA THR A 265 -26.51 16.42 18.12
C THR A 265 -27.67 15.75 17.41
N VAL A 266 -27.62 14.42 17.31
CA VAL A 266 -28.65 13.60 16.65
C VAL A 266 -29.18 12.57 17.65
N ASN A 267 -30.50 12.45 17.74
CA ASN A 267 -31.16 11.49 18.62
C ASN A 267 -31.54 10.24 17.82
N TYR A 268 -30.71 9.21 17.88
CA TYR A 268 -31.04 7.89 17.31
C TYR A 268 -31.92 7.09 18.27
N PRO A 269 -32.65 6.06 17.78
CA PRO A 269 -33.41 5.14 18.64
C PRO A 269 -32.55 4.47 19.73
N GLN A 270 -31.26 4.26 19.46
CA GLN A 270 -30.30 3.64 20.37
C GLN A 270 -29.73 4.64 21.40
N GLY A 271 -29.87 5.94 21.17
CA GLY A 271 -29.38 7.00 22.03
C GLY A 271 -28.89 8.23 21.28
N THR A 272 -28.60 9.29 22.04
CA THR A 272 -28.08 10.56 21.51
C THR A 272 -26.61 10.41 21.12
N VAL A 273 -26.25 10.97 19.96
CA VAL A 273 -24.87 11.11 19.49
C VAL A 273 -24.57 12.59 19.27
N THR A 274 -23.43 13.08 19.76
CA THR A 274 -23.01 14.48 19.68
C THR A 274 -21.78 14.65 18.78
N GLY A 275 -21.41 15.89 18.44
CA GLY A 275 -20.18 16.15 17.68
C GLY A 275 -20.23 15.83 16.18
N LEU A 276 -21.39 15.42 15.65
CA LEU A 276 -21.51 15.01 14.26
C LEU A 276 -21.43 16.20 13.29
N THR A 277 -21.02 15.92 12.05
CA THR A 277 -21.07 16.89 10.95
C THR A 277 -22.23 16.55 10.02
N ARG A 278 -23.09 17.55 9.75
CA ARG A 278 -24.25 17.44 8.87
C ARG A 278 -23.89 17.82 7.44
N THR A 279 -24.42 17.07 6.48
CA THR A 279 -24.28 17.32 5.04
C THR A 279 -25.61 17.12 4.30
N ASN A 280 -25.69 17.61 3.07
CA ASN A 280 -26.80 17.31 2.14
C ASN A 280 -26.51 16.12 1.19
N VAL A 281 -25.46 15.35 1.45
CA VAL A 281 -25.17 14.15 0.63
C VAL A 281 -26.06 13.02 1.10
N CYS A 282 -26.66 12.27 0.17
CA CYS A 282 -27.50 11.12 0.50
C CYS A 282 -26.65 9.93 1.00
N ALA A 283 -27.26 9.00 1.75
CA ALA A 283 -26.68 7.70 2.10
C ALA A 283 -27.82 6.71 2.41
N GLU A 284 -27.55 5.42 2.31
CA GLU A 284 -28.53 4.35 2.55
C GLU A 284 -27.95 3.22 3.44
N PRO A 285 -28.78 2.32 4.00
CA PRO A 285 -28.30 1.21 4.82
C PRO A 285 -27.17 0.42 4.15
N GLY A 286 -26.05 0.27 4.86
CA GLY A 286 -24.81 -0.34 4.37
C GLY A 286 -23.72 0.65 3.96
N ASP A 287 -24.04 1.93 3.74
CA ASP A 287 -23.04 3.00 3.57
C ASP A 287 -22.43 3.46 4.92
N SER A 288 -23.05 3.04 6.04
CA SER A 288 -22.54 3.23 7.40
C SER A 288 -21.07 2.86 7.52
N GLY A 289 -20.29 3.69 8.21
CA GLY A 289 -18.85 3.58 8.33
C GLY A 289 -18.05 4.11 7.13
N GLY A 290 -18.68 4.32 5.97
CA GLY A 290 -18.02 4.73 4.72
C GLY A 290 -17.31 6.08 4.80
N SER A 291 -16.29 6.25 3.96
CA SER A 291 -15.36 7.40 3.96
C SER A 291 -16.03 8.70 3.55
N TRP A 292 -15.62 9.82 4.15
CA TRP A 292 -15.92 11.19 3.68
C TRP A 292 -14.63 11.95 3.35
N LEU A 293 -14.51 12.51 2.15
CA LEU A 293 -13.36 13.31 1.71
C LEU A 293 -13.75 14.71 1.25
N SER A 294 -12.88 15.67 1.56
CA SER A 294 -12.81 16.95 0.86
C SER A 294 -11.47 17.03 0.13
N GLY A 295 -11.49 16.97 -1.20
CA GLY A 295 -10.28 16.70 -1.98
C GLY A 295 -9.65 15.36 -1.59
N GLN A 296 -8.40 15.39 -1.13
CA GLN A 296 -7.66 14.21 -0.65
C GLN A 296 -7.59 14.13 0.89
N GLN A 297 -8.37 14.96 1.59
CA GLN A 297 -8.36 15.04 3.06
C GLN A 297 -9.52 14.24 3.65
N ALA A 298 -9.20 13.26 4.50
CA ALA A 298 -10.18 12.49 5.25
C ALA A 298 -10.94 13.39 6.23
N GLN A 299 -12.27 13.33 6.19
CA GLN A 299 -13.17 14.15 7.01
C GLN A 299 -13.87 13.32 8.09
N GLY A 300 -14.33 12.11 7.76
CA GLY A 300 -15.09 11.30 8.70
C GLY A 300 -15.66 10.01 8.15
N VAL A 301 -16.43 9.32 9.00
CA VAL A 301 -17.12 8.07 8.66
C VAL A 301 -18.64 8.25 8.77
N THR A 302 -19.40 7.68 7.84
CA THR A 302 -20.87 7.79 7.83
C THR A 302 -21.47 7.23 9.12
N SER A 303 -22.18 8.07 9.88
CA SER A 303 -22.89 7.67 11.11
C SER A 303 -24.34 7.28 10.80
N GLY A 304 -25.07 8.16 10.12
CA GLY A 304 -26.45 7.87 9.73
C GLY A 304 -27.10 9.07 9.06
N GLY A 305 -28.38 8.96 8.72
CA GLY A 305 -29.07 10.02 8.00
C GLY A 305 -30.56 9.75 7.83
N SER A 306 -31.18 10.59 7.00
CA SER A 306 -32.59 10.52 6.64
C SER A 306 -32.77 10.82 5.15
N GLY A 307 -33.73 10.17 4.50
CA GLY A 307 -33.92 10.25 3.05
C GLY A 307 -33.29 9.06 2.32
N ASN A 308 -32.96 9.23 1.04
CA ASN A 308 -32.32 8.20 0.21
C ASN A 308 -31.59 8.85 -0.99
N CYS A 309 -30.90 8.06 -1.81
CA CYS A 309 -30.16 8.58 -2.96
C CYS A 309 -30.98 8.79 -4.23
N THR A 310 -32.30 8.55 -4.18
CA THR A 310 -33.25 8.87 -5.25
C THR A 310 -33.89 10.25 -5.04
N SER A 311 -34.35 10.55 -3.83
CA SER A 311 -35.06 11.80 -3.49
C SER A 311 -34.18 12.82 -2.75
N GLY A 312 -32.94 12.47 -2.44
CA GLY A 312 -32.06 13.25 -1.58
C GLY A 312 -32.29 12.97 -0.09
N GLY A 313 -31.42 13.56 0.73
CA GLY A 313 -31.43 13.32 2.17
C GLY A 313 -30.45 14.21 2.92
N THR A 314 -30.42 14.02 4.24
CA THR A 314 -29.42 14.60 5.14
C THR A 314 -28.62 13.45 5.74
N THR A 315 -27.30 13.53 5.67
CA THR A 315 -26.41 12.52 6.25
C THR A 315 -25.43 13.17 7.20
N TYR A 316 -25.18 12.49 8.30
CA TYR A 316 -24.26 12.87 9.35
C TYR A 316 -23.05 11.95 9.33
N PHE A 317 -21.87 12.51 9.55
CA PHE A 317 -20.65 11.75 9.72
C PHE A 317 -19.96 12.09 11.04
N GLN A 318 -19.31 11.07 11.60
CA GLN A 318 -18.43 11.19 12.76
C GLN A 318 -17.05 11.67 12.28
N PRO A 319 -16.52 12.80 12.78
CA PRO A 319 -15.21 13.33 12.36
C PRO A 319 -14.07 12.33 12.56
N VAL A 320 -13.20 12.17 11.56
CA VAL A 320 -12.13 11.15 11.59
C VAL A 320 -11.06 11.46 12.63
N ASN A 321 -10.72 12.74 12.83
CA ASN A 321 -9.66 13.16 13.74
C ASN A 321 -9.94 12.76 15.20
N GLU A 322 -11.21 12.76 15.61
CA GLU A 322 -11.60 12.27 16.93
C GLU A 322 -11.29 10.78 17.08
N ILE A 323 -11.66 9.95 16.08
CA ILE A 323 -11.42 8.51 16.09
C ILE A 323 -9.92 8.20 16.16
N LEU A 324 -9.13 8.91 15.35
CA LEU A 324 -7.68 8.77 15.32
C LEU A 324 -7.06 9.14 16.68
N SER A 325 -7.50 10.24 17.27
CA SER A 325 -7.01 10.70 18.58
C SER A 325 -7.39 9.73 19.71
N VAL A 326 -8.64 9.27 19.76
CA VAL A 326 -9.14 8.40 20.84
C VAL A 326 -8.42 7.05 20.87
N TYR A 327 -8.11 6.49 19.71
CA TYR A 327 -7.48 5.17 19.60
C TYR A 327 -5.98 5.21 19.28
N GLY A 328 -5.37 6.39 19.17
CA GLY A 328 -3.95 6.54 18.82
C GLY A 328 -3.61 5.95 17.44
N LEU A 329 -4.50 6.12 16.46
CA LEU A 329 -4.37 5.51 15.14
C LEU A 329 -3.72 6.48 14.13
N THR A 330 -2.92 5.93 13.23
CA THR A 330 -2.30 6.67 12.13
C THR A 330 -2.99 6.34 10.81
N LEU A 331 -3.52 7.37 10.14
CA LEU A 331 -4.12 7.25 8.81
C LEU A 331 -3.09 6.76 7.78
N ARG A 332 -3.49 5.85 6.89
CA ARG A 332 -2.65 5.51 5.73
C ARG A 332 -2.79 6.61 4.68
N THR A 333 -1.68 7.28 4.37
CA THR A 333 -1.63 8.34 3.36
C THR A 333 -0.68 7.99 2.22
N SER A 334 -0.92 8.60 1.07
CA SER A 334 -0.13 8.43 -0.17
C SER A 334 1.30 9.00 -0.07
N GLY A 335 1.62 9.70 1.02
CA GLY A 335 2.95 10.23 1.34
C GLY A 335 3.93 9.21 1.96
N GLY A 336 3.52 7.94 2.10
CA GLY A 336 4.33 6.90 2.73
C GLY A 336 4.17 6.94 4.25
N GLY A 337 3.94 5.78 4.86
CA GLY A 337 3.95 5.63 6.32
C GLY A 337 5.36 5.78 6.85
N GLY A 338 5.77 7.04 7.05
CA GLY A 338 6.66 7.44 8.11
C GLY A 338 5.83 7.94 9.29
N GLU A 339 6.43 7.95 10.46
CA GLU A 339 5.96 8.60 11.69
C GLU A 339 5.19 9.92 11.44
N PRO A 340 4.19 10.30 12.26
CA PRO A 340 3.60 11.64 12.16
C PRO A 340 4.73 12.68 12.09
N PRO A 341 4.61 13.70 11.22
CA PRO A 341 5.65 14.70 11.08
C PRO A 341 5.94 15.29 12.46
N PRO A 342 7.21 15.49 12.84
CA PRO A 342 7.47 16.03 14.17
C PRO A 342 6.90 17.46 14.22
N THR A 343 6.39 17.83 15.40
CA THR A 343 5.66 19.08 15.65
C THR A 343 6.59 20.21 16.06
N GLY A 344 7.89 20.12 15.76
CA GLY A 344 8.94 21.03 16.22
C GLY A 344 8.75 22.48 15.75
N CYS A 345 8.11 22.69 14.61
CA CYS A 345 7.88 24.03 14.05
C CYS A 345 6.61 24.71 14.61
N THR A 346 6.63 25.09 15.89
CA THR A 346 5.59 25.92 16.52
C THR A 346 5.92 27.42 16.43
N GLY A 347 4.90 28.30 16.44
CA GLY A 347 5.11 29.77 16.42
C GLY A 347 5.39 30.39 15.04
N TYR A 348 4.90 29.74 13.97
CA TYR A 348 4.90 30.22 12.59
C TYR A 348 3.46 30.47 12.12
N GLU A 349 3.25 31.39 11.18
CA GLU A 349 1.92 31.80 10.71
C GLU A 349 1.17 30.72 9.93
N ALA A 350 1.89 29.91 9.16
CA ALA A 350 1.34 28.80 8.39
C ALA A 350 2.23 27.56 8.52
N THR A 351 1.62 26.39 8.55
CA THR A 351 2.32 25.10 8.55
C THR A 351 1.92 24.32 7.31
N TYR A 352 2.93 23.81 6.60
CA TYR A 352 2.79 22.95 5.45
C TYR A 352 3.39 21.59 5.76
N THR A 353 2.80 20.53 5.23
CA THR A 353 3.37 19.19 5.31
C THR A 353 3.57 18.65 3.90
N GLY A 354 4.55 17.78 3.75
CA GLY A 354 4.85 17.13 2.49
C GLY A 354 5.73 15.92 2.68
N SER A 355 6.06 15.24 1.59
CA SER A 355 7.11 14.24 1.57
C SER A 355 8.06 14.51 0.41
N VAL A 356 9.33 14.18 0.63
CA VAL A 356 10.39 14.36 -0.36
C VAL A 356 11.22 13.08 -0.44
N SER A 357 11.54 12.68 -1.67
CA SER A 357 12.38 11.51 -1.95
C SER A 357 13.85 11.92 -2.08
N ALA A 358 14.76 11.01 -1.77
CA ALA A 358 16.20 11.26 -1.81
C ALA A 358 16.64 11.85 -3.16
N GLY A 359 17.39 12.94 -3.11
CA GLY A 359 17.85 13.70 -4.27
C GLY A 359 16.75 14.49 -5.00
N GLN A 360 15.57 14.68 -4.41
CA GLN A 360 14.48 15.46 -5.00
C GLN A 360 14.18 16.71 -4.16
N SER A 361 13.47 17.64 -4.78
CA SER A 361 12.98 18.86 -4.15
C SER A 361 11.48 18.97 -4.24
N VAL A 362 10.87 19.58 -3.23
CA VAL A 362 9.47 19.98 -3.25
C VAL A 362 9.34 21.44 -2.81
N TYR A 363 8.33 22.13 -3.34
CA TYR A 363 8.19 23.57 -3.19
C TYR A 363 6.97 23.93 -2.34
N GLN A 364 7.09 24.96 -1.53
CA GLN A 364 6.03 25.46 -0.66
C GLN A 364 5.86 26.98 -0.84
N PRO A 365 4.62 27.49 -0.74
CA PRO A 365 3.40 26.78 -0.31
C PRO A 365 2.72 25.99 -1.45
N ASN A 366 2.23 24.78 -1.13
CA ASN A 366 1.40 23.92 -1.97
C ASN A 366 1.96 23.64 -3.39
N GLY A 367 3.28 23.43 -3.52
CA GLY A 367 3.92 23.22 -4.82
C GLY A 367 4.07 24.50 -5.67
N SER A 368 3.83 25.66 -5.07
CA SER A 368 3.80 26.96 -5.75
C SER A 368 4.65 28.00 -4.99
N TYR A 369 4.30 29.27 -5.12
CA TYR A 369 4.93 30.43 -4.52
C TYR A 369 3.88 31.35 -3.88
N TYR A 370 4.34 32.31 -3.08
CA TYR A 370 3.53 33.39 -2.53
C TYR A 370 4.09 34.76 -2.93
N TYR A 371 3.30 35.81 -2.78
CA TYR A 371 3.72 37.19 -2.99
C TYR A 371 3.74 37.93 -1.66
N SER A 372 4.86 38.57 -1.32
CA SER A 372 4.94 39.52 -0.20
C SER A 372 4.90 40.94 -0.77
N SER A 373 3.95 41.73 -0.27
CA SER A 373 3.68 43.10 -0.74
C SER A 373 4.54 44.15 -0.05
N VAL A 374 5.23 43.79 1.03
CA VAL A 374 6.08 44.66 1.84
C VAL A 374 7.49 44.07 1.99
N SER A 375 8.43 44.87 2.49
CA SER A 375 9.74 44.34 2.89
C SER A 375 9.66 43.91 4.35
N GLY A 376 10.27 42.78 4.69
CA GLY A 376 10.32 42.30 6.07
C GLY A 376 10.90 40.90 6.20
N THR A 377 10.73 40.30 7.37
CA THR A 377 11.36 39.02 7.71
C THR A 377 10.52 37.82 7.27
N HIS A 378 11.07 37.01 6.38
CA HIS A 378 10.60 35.68 6.06
C HIS A 378 11.25 34.68 7.03
N ARG A 379 10.45 33.80 7.64
CA ARG A 379 10.96 32.73 8.51
C ARG A 379 10.52 31.37 8.01
N GLY A 380 11.43 30.41 8.06
CA GLY A 380 11.19 29.00 7.79
C GLY A 380 11.67 28.14 8.96
N CYS A 381 10.92 27.08 9.27
CA CYS A 381 11.35 25.97 10.11
C CYS A 381 10.93 24.69 9.40
N LEU A 382 11.88 23.82 9.09
CA LEU A 382 11.69 22.50 8.55
C LEU A 382 11.96 21.49 9.66
N ASP A 383 11.13 20.47 9.72
CA ASP A 383 11.23 19.38 10.68
C ASP A 383 10.97 18.07 9.96
N GLY A 384 11.92 17.14 10.02
CA GLY A 384 11.93 15.91 9.24
C GLY A 384 12.23 14.67 10.09
N PRO A 385 12.21 13.46 9.50
CA PRO A 385 12.45 12.24 10.27
C PRO A 385 13.91 12.09 10.68
N THR A 386 14.18 11.53 11.85
CA THR A 386 15.57 11.26 12.27
C THR A 386 16.33 10.40 11.25
N GLY A 387 17.60 10.74 11.00
CA GLY A 387 18.47 9.98 10.10
C GLY A 387 18.33 10.31 8.61
N VAL A 388 17.64 11.40 8.26
CA VAL A 388 17.71 12.01 6.92
C VAL A 388 18.46 13.34 6.98
N ASP A 389 18.85 13.83 5.82
CA ASP A 389 19.56 15.09 5.60
C ASP A 389 18.72 15.93 4.64
N PHE A 390 17.93 16.85 5.22
CA PHE A 390 17.00 17.69 4.49
C PHE A 390 17.44 19.14 4.60
N ASP A 391 17.55 19.80 3.45
CA ASP A 391 17.90 21.20 3.36
C ASP A 391 16.66 22.06 3.14
N LEU A 392 16.69 23.30 3.66
CA LEU A 392 15.66 24.30 3.42
C LEU A 392 16.24 25.53 2.71
N TYR A 393 15.65 25.89 1.58
CA TYR A 393 15.99 27.11 0.83
C TYR A 393 14.80 28.06 0.77
N LEU A 394 15.05 29.35 0.84
CA LEU A 394 14.13 30.41 0.45
C LEU A 394 14.56 30.96 -0.89
N GLN A 395 13.66 30.91 -1.86
CA GLN A 395 13.87 31.39 -3.21
C GLN A 395 13.04 32.63 -3.50
N LYS A 396 13.61 33.57 -4.24
CA LYS A 396 12.93 34.76 -4.75
C LYS A 396 12.92 34.77 -6.28
N TRP A 397 11.79 35.14 -6.88
CA TRP A 397 11.70 35.34 -8.32
C TRP A 397 12.40 36.63 -8.74
N ASN A 398 13.34 36.54 -9.69
CA ASN A 398 14.07 37.70 -10.20
C ASN A 398 13.53 38.25 -11.54
N GLY A 399 12.41 37.69 -12.04
CA GLY A 399 11.85 38.03 -13.36
C GLY A 399 12.08 36.96 -14.43
N ALA A 400 13.07 36.08 -14.26
CA ALA A 400 13.41 35.02 -15.21
C ALA A 400 13.57 33.64 -14.55
N SER A 401 13.98 33.59 -13.30
CA SER A 401 14.26 32.34 -12.56
C SER A 401 14.06 32.53 -11.07
N TRP A 402 13.89 31.41 -10.37
CA TRP A 402 13.95 31.35 -8.92
C TRP A 402 15.41 31.32 -8.48
N VAL A 403 15.78 32.20 -7.55
CA VAL A 403 17.14 32.32 -7.03
C VAL A 403 17.10 32.14 -5.52
N ASP A 404 18.00 31.32 -4.98
CA ASP A 404 18.16 31.15 -3.54
C ASP A 404 18.63 32.46 -2.92
N VAL A 405 17.85 33.01 -2.01
CA VAL A 405 18.17 34.23 -1.26
C VAL A 405 18.55 33.94 0.19
N ALA A 406 18.20 32.76 0.69
CA ALA A 406 18.66 32.21 1.96
C ALA A 406 18.53 30.68 1.95
N GLY A 407 19.24 30.02 2.84
CA GLY A 407 19.04 28.59 3.09
C GLY A 407 19.76 28.13 4.36
N SER A 408 19.41 26.92 4.79
CA SER A 408 19.96 26.21 5.94
C SER A 408 20.18 24.76 5.53
N TYR A 409 21.39 24.24 5.81
CA TYR A 409 21.97 23.03 5.22
C TYR A 409 22.70 22.16 6.26
N GLY A 410 22.09 21.98 7.42
CA GLY A 410 22.62 21.08 8.43
C GLY A 410 22.59 19.63 7.95
N ALA A 411 23.46 18.78 8.49
CA ALA A 411 23.48 17.35 8.14
C ALA A 411 22.32 16.53 8.76
N GLY A 412 21.24 17.21 9.13
CA GLY A 412 20.12 16.67 9.88
C GLY A 412 18.79 16.93 9.17
N PRO A 413 17.68 16.49 9.78
CA PRO A 413 16.38 16.64 9.16
C PRO A 413 15.71 18.00 9.43
N ASP A 414 16.25 18.77 10.38
CA ASP A 414 15.62 19.95 10.95
C ASP A 414 16.41 21.19 10.59
N GLU A 415 15.75 22.13 9.92
CA GLU A 415 16.37 23.35 9.42
C GLU A 415 15.60 24.58 9.87
N SER A 416 16.31 25.69 10.09
CA SER A 416 15.65 26.95 10.39
C SER A 416 16.34 28.09 9.68
N LEU A 417 15.54 28.97 9.07
CA LEU A 417 16.06 30.14 8.39
C LEU A 417 15.23 31.38 8.70
N SER A 418 15.90 32.52 8.66
CA SER A 418 15.31 33.84 8.80
C SER A 418 15.99 34.79 7.83
N TYR A 419 15.21 35.52 7.03
CA TYR A 419 15.73 36.37 5.96
C TYR A 419 14.91 37.65 5.82
N ASN A 420 15.57 38.80 5.79
CA ASN A 420 14.91 40.08 5.50
C ASN A 420 14.86 40.31 3.99
N GLY A 421 13.68 40.11 3.40
CA GLY A 421 13.42 40.26 1.97
C GLY A 421 12.71 41.57 1.64
N THR A 422 12.81 42.00 0.38
CA THR A 422 11.98 43.09 -0.17
C THR A 422 10.67 42.54 -0.71
N ALA A 423 9.71 43.40 -1.06
CA ALA A 423 8.50 42.96 -1.78
C ALA A 423 8.84 42.15 -3.06
N GLY A 424 8.03 41.14 -3.36
CA GLY A 424 8.23 40.22 -4.50
C GLY A 424 7.62 38.84 -4.30
N TYR A 425 7.85 37.94 -5.27
CA TYR A 425 7.43 36.55 -5.19
C TYR A 425 8.50 35.66 -4.56
N TYR A 426 8.07 34.80 -3.64
CA TYR A 426 8.93 33.90 -2.89
C TYR A 426 8.36 32.48 -2.86
N ARG A 427 9.24 31.49 -2.74
CA ARG A 427 8.86 30.10 -2.43
C ARG A 427 9.92 29.48 -1.52
N PHE A 428 9.52 28.49 -0.75
CA PHE A 428 10.44 27.63 -0.02
C PHE A 428 10.68 26.36 -0.82
N GLU A 429 11.91 25.89 -0.82
CA GLU A 429 12.30 24.60 -1.39
C GLU A 429 12.81 23.71 -0.26
N VAL A 430 12.21 22.53 -0.14
CA VAL A 430 12.68 21.46 0.74
C VAL A 430 13.38 20.43 -0.14
N HIS A 431 14.68 20.25 0.06
CA HIS A 431 15.50 19.32 -0.71
C HIS A 431 15.96 18.17 0.16
N ALA A 432 15.81 16.94 -0.30
CA ALA A 432 16.35 15.77 0.41
C ALA A 432 17.76 15.45 -0.09
N TYR A 433 18.78 15.95 0.58
CA TYR A 433 20.17 15.66 0.23
C TYR A 433 20.48 14.17 0.42
N SER A 434 20.03 13.59 1.54
CA SER A 434 20.06 12.14 1.75
C SER A 434 18.87 11.64 2.58
N GLY A 435 18.42 10.41 2.33
CA GLY A 435 17.21 9.87 2.96
C GLY A 435 15.91 10.36 2.30
N SER A 436 14.77 9.81 2.73
CA SER A 436 13.45 10.16 2.22
C SER A 436 12.46 10.16 3.36
N GLY A 437 11.45 11.00 3.29
CA GLY A 437 10.61 11.21 4.46
C GLY A 437 9.54 12.27 4.31
N SER A 438 8.59 12.23 5.23
CA SER A 438 7.60 13.28 5.46
C SER A 438 8.19 14.39 6.35
N TYR A 439 7.89 15.64 6.03
CA TYR A 439 8.33 16.80 6.81
C TYR A 439 7.14 17.69 7.22
N SER A 440 7.37 18.51 8.25
CA SER A 440 6.59 19.70 8.58
C SER A 440 7.41 20.95 8.25
N LEU A 441 6.77 21.97 7.70
CA LEU A 441 7.39 23.25 7.37
C LEU A 441 6.54 24.39 7.93
N GLY A 442 7.03 25.06 8.96
CA GLY A 442 6.49 26.33 9.45
C GLY A 442 7.01 27.51 8.63
N ILE A 443 6.11 28.36 8.13
CA ILE A 443 6.43 29.58 7.38
C ILE A 443 5.78 30.79 8.04
N THR A 444 6.52 31.90 8.11
CA THR A 444 6.00 33.26 8.39
C THR A 444 6.44 34.16 7.26
N ASN A 445 5.53 34.97 6.70
CA ASN A 445 5.86 35.93 5.66
C ASN A 445 5.52 37.37 6.10
N PRO A 446 6.21 38.40 5.56
CA PRO A 446 5.99 39.80 5.91
C PRO A 446 4.68 40.39 5.42
#